data_AF-A0AAN5DHB9-F1
#
_entry.id   AF-A0AAN5DHB9-F1
#
_cell.length_a   1.000
_cell.length_b   1.000
_cell.length_c   1.000
_cell.angle_alpha   90.00
_cell.angle_beta   90.00
_cell.angle_gamma   90.00
#
_symmetry.space_group_name_H-M   'P 1'
#
loop_
_entity.id
_entity.type
_entity.pdbx_description
1 polymer ?
#
loop_
_entity_poly.entity_id
_entity_poly.type
_entity_poly.pdbx_seq_one_letter_code
_entity_poly.pdbx_strand_id
1 'polypeptide(L)'
;LQYTLQEPEWPPDLCGLEDDGSGDWVVDEEGPQRLKQSILTPEEKKKCEYIIALVFRREAIIGSKIIFSPDDIMWVMNKVKEYLKCEPMLIEDLASPIQVVGDLHGQLYDLNRIFNCDAKDGKPGWEYTKYIFLGNYVDRGRQSIEIVMALFCIKMLFPDRVFLLRGNHEFVDVNKKGLYKDFQNRYSDKDLAFKLYHIVNEAFAYLSIAAIVDNCYFCVHGGISPSAFTRRSFRGVR
;
A
#
# COMPACT_ATOMS: atom_id res chain seq x y z
N LEU A 1 -13.81 -6.25 47.43
CA LEU A 1 -14.14 -6.89 46.14
C LEU A 1 -12.83 -7.25 45.45
N GLN A 2 -12.32 -8.46 45.70
CA GLN A 2 -11.20 -9.02 44.93
C GLN A 2 -11.78 -9.48 43.60
N TYR A 3 -11.43 -8.79 42.52
CA TYR A 3 -11.66 -9.31 41.17
C TYR A 3 -10.60 -10.37 40.91
N THR A 4 -10.95 -11.64 41.07
CA THR A 4 -10.24 -12.74 40.40
C THR A 4 -10.46 -12.54 38.90
N LEU A 5 -9.43 -12.07 38.20
CA LEU A 5 -9.37 -12.18 36.75
C LEU A 5 -9.31 -13.68 36.43
N GLN A 6 -10.46 -14.29 36.12
CA GLN A 6 -10.46 -15.56 35.42
C GLN A 6 -9.80 -15.29 34.06
N GLU A 7 -8.68 -15.97 33.79
CA GLU A 7 -8.14 -16.00 32.44
C GLU A 7 -9.23 -16.54 31.51
N PRO A 8 -9.52 -15.86 30.39
CA PRO A 8 -10.51 -16.36 29.44
C PRO A 8 -10.08 -17.74 28.95
N GLU A 9 -11.00 -18.70 28.96
CA GLU A 9 -10.80 -20.00 28.32
C GLU A 9 -10.69 -19.78 26.81
N TRP A 10 -9.47 -19.81 26.29
CA TRP A 10 -9.23 -19.76 24.86
C TRP A 10 -9.50 -21.15 24.26
N PRO A 11 -10.26 -21.27 23.16
CA PRO A 11 -10.35 -22.53 22.43
C PRO A 11 -8.95 -23.01 22.04
N PRO A 12 -8.66 -24.33 22.08
CA PRO A 12 -7.34 -24.85 21.74
C PRO A 12 -6.96 -24.58 20.27
N ASP A 13 -7.96 -24.37 19.41
CA ASP A 13 -7.80 -24.01 18.01
C ASP A 13 -8.21 -22.54 17.76
N LEU A 14 -7.35 -21.61 18.18
CA LEU A 14 -7.51 -20.18 17.88
C LEU A 14 -7.20 -19.82 16.42
N CYS A 15 -6.69 -20.77 15.63
CA CYS A 15 -6.07 -20.50 14.33
C CYS A 15 -6.84 -21.10 13.15
N GLY A 16 -7.75 -22.04 13.37
CA GLY A 16 -8.61 -22.66 12.38
C GLY A 16 -7.89 -23.63 11.42
N LEU A 17 -6.79 -24.26 11.84
CA LEU A 17 -6.02 -25.23 11.05
C LEU A 17 -5.66 -26.44 11.92
N GLU A 18 -5.43 -27.60 11.31
CA GLU A 18 -5.08 -28.85 11.99
C GLU A 18 -3.57 -28.91 12.34
N ASP A 19 -3.25 -29.45 13.52
CA ASP A 19 -1.88 -29.65 14.03
C ASP A 19 -1.23 -30.78 13.23
N ASP A 20 -0.01 -30.59 12.73
CA ASP A 20 0.69 -31.68 12.02
C ASP A 20 1.34 -32.69 12.99
N GLY A 21 1.18 -32.47 14.30
CA GLY A 21 1.66 -33.35 15.36
C GLY A 21 3.15 -33.15 15.70
N SER A 22 3.84 -32.25 15.00
CA SER A 22 5.19 -31.79 15.38
C SER A 22 5.18 -30.52 16.23
N GLY A 23 4.00 -29.94 16.48
CA GLY A 23 3.82 -28.60 17.02
C GLY A 23 3.86 -27.51 15.94
N ASP A 24 4.19 -27.89 14.71
CA ASP A 24 3.93 -27.11 13.51
C ASP A 24 2.53 -27.44 12.96
N TRP A 25 1.97 -26.54 12.17
CA TRP A 25 0.60 -26.67 11.67
C TRP A 25 0.66 -26.59 10.16
N VAL A 26 -0.08 -27.45 9.46
CA VAL A 26 -0.02 -27.57 8.00
C VAL A 26 -0.45 -26.26 7.35
N VAL A 27 0.47 -25.62 6.61
CA VAL A 27 0.15 -24.50 5.74
C VAL A 27 -0.06 -25.09 4.34
N ASP A 28 -1.32 -25.21 3.91
CA ASP A 28 -1.67 -25.97 2.70
C ASP A 28 -1.05 -25.42 1.40
N GLU A 29 -0.65 -24.14 1.34
CA GLU A 29 -0.01 -23.56 0.15
C GLU A 29 1.05 -22.50 0.52
N GLU A 30 2.23 -22.56 -0.09
CA GLU A 30 3.11 -21.38 -0.17
C GLU A 30 2.30 -20.27 -0.85
N GLY A 31 2.03 -19.18 -0.12
CA GLY A 31 1.28 -18.03 -0.64
C GLY A 31 1.91 -17.45 -1.92
N PRO A 32 1.23 -16.51 -2.60
CA PRO A 32 1.75 -15.92 -3.83
C PRO A 32 3.17 -15.38 -3.62
N GLN A 33 4.07 -15.76 -4.52
CA GLN A 33 5.47 -15.34 -4.44
C GLN A 33 5.60 -13.89 -4.94
N ARG A 34 6.06 -13.02 -4.05
CA ARG A 34 6.25 -11.59 -4.33
C ARG A 34 7.28 -11.37 -5.44
N LEU A 35 6.95 -10.50 -6.38
CA LEU A 35 7.90 -10.02 -7.38
C LEU A 35 8.97 -9.15 -6.71
N LYS A 36 10.22 -9.61 -6.70
CA LYS A 36 11.37 -8.84 -6.16
C LYS A 36 12.03 -7.95 -7.20
N GLN A 37 11.70 -8.11 -8.47
CA GLN A 37 12.23 -7.32 -9.58
C GLN A 37 11.11 -6.75 -10.42
N SER A 38 11.37 -5.57 -11.01
CA SER A 38 10.44 -4.93 -11.93
C SER A 38 10.32 -5.75 -13.21
N ILE A 39 9.08 -6.12 -13.55
CA ILE A 39 8.72 -6.78 -14.82
C ILE A 39 8.34 -5.78 -15.93
N LEU A 40 8.54 -4.47 -15.69
CA LEU A 40 8.25 -3.42 -16.66
C LEU A 40 9.23 -3.47 -17.85
N THR A 41 8.72 -3.24 -19.06
CA THR A 41 9.58 -2.99 -20.23
C THR A 41 10.35 -1.67 -20.09
N PRO A 42 11.42 -1.44 -20.87
CA PRO A 42 12.14 -0.16 -20.84
C PRO A 42 11.24 1.06 -21.11
N GLU A 43 10.26 0.94 -22.00
CA GLU A 43 9.28 1.99 -22.31
C GLU A 43 8.34 2.25 -21.14
N GLU A 44 7.87 1.19 -20.49
CA GLU A 44 7.01 1.28 -19.31
C GLU A 44 7.74 1.89 -18.10
N LYS A 45 9.04 1.58 -17.93
CA LYS A 45 9.89 2.23 -16.92
C LYS A 45 9.99 3.73 -17.15
N LYS A 46 10.28 4.15 -18.38
CA LYS A 46 10.30 5.58 -18.76
C LYS A 46 8.95 6.26 -18.50
N LYS A 47 7.84 5.55 -18.75
CA LYS A 47 6.49 6.07 -18.45
C LYS A 47 6.30 6.28 -16.95
N CYS A 48 6.72 5.33 -16.10
CA CYS A 48 6.69 5.50 -14.64
C CYS A 48 7.56 6.66 -14.17
N GLU A 49 8.79 6.74 -14.67
CA GLU A 49 9.73 7.83 -14.36
C GLU A 49 9.15 9.20 -14.76
N TYR A 50 8.50 9.29 -15.92
CA TYR A 50 7.81 10.50 -16.37
C TYR A 50 6.67 10.92 -15.42
N ILE A 51 5.82 9.97 -15.00
CA ILE A 51 4.71 10.24 -14.07
C ILE A 51 5.26 10.70 -12.72
N ILE A 52 6.30 10.04 -12.20
CA ILE A 52 6.98 10.43 -10.96
C ILE A 52 7.56 11.84 -11.10
N ALA A 53 8.27 12.11 -12.19
CA ALA A 53 8.85 13.42 -12.45
C ALA A 53 7.79 14.51 -12.59
N LEU A 54 6.59 14.19 -13.09
CA LEU A 54 5.44 15.11 -13.15
C LEU A 54 4.90 15.40 -11.74
N VAL A 55 4.77 14.38 -10.90
CA VAL A 55 4.29 14.52 -9.52
C VAL A 55 5.25 15.32 -8.65
N PHE A 56 6.55 15.07 -8.74
CA PHE A 56 7.56 15.77 -7.92
C PHE A 56 8.08 17.07 -8.56
N ARG A 57 7.34 17.69 -9.48
CA ARG A 57 7.65 19.06 -9.92
C ARG A 57 7.35 20.05 -8.81
N ARG A 58 8.08 21.18 -8.82
CA ARG A 58 7.94 22.22 -7.80
C ARG A 58 6.51 22.70 -7.65
N GLU A 59 5.80 22.91 -8.77
CA GLU A 59 4.43 23.41 -8.82
C GLU A 59 3.46 22.43 -8.17
N ALA A 60 3.63 21.14 -8.45
CA ALA A 60 2.83 20.09 -7.83
C ALA A 60 3.14 19.99 -6.34
N ILE A 61 4.42 19.99 -5.93
CA ILE A 61 4.81 19.92 -4.52
C ILE A 61 4.21 21.06 -3.67
N ILE A 62 4.08 22.28 -4.23
CA ILE A 62 3.47 23.42 -3.52
C ILE A 62 1.93 23.41 -3.51
N GLY A 63 1.30 22.38 -4.10
CA GLY A 63 -0.15 22.14 -4.02
C GLY A 63 -0.90 22.29 -5.35
N SER A 64 -0.22 22.48 -6.48
CA SER A 64 -0.90 22.51 -7.78
C SER A 64 -1.40 21.11 -8.15
N LYS A 65 -2.66 21.02 -8.58
CA LYS A 65 -3.27 19.76 -9.00
C LYS A 65 -2.79 19.37 -10.39
N ILE A 66 -2.46 18.10 -10.56
CA ILE A 66 -2.13 17.52 -11.85
C ILE A 66 -3.38 16.88 -12.46
N ILE A 67 -3.67 17.20 -13.72
CA ILE A 67 -4.69 16.48 -14.48
C ILE A 67 -3.97 15.39 -15.28
N PHE A 68 -4.03 14.16 -14.79
CA PHE A 68 -3.48 13.01 -15.50
C PHE A 68 -4.39 12.62 -16.67
N SER A 69 -3.79 12.10 -17.74
CA SER A 69 -4.57 11.44 -18.78
C SER A 69 -5.34 10.26 -18.18
N PRO A 70 -6.63 10.05 -18.54
CA PRO A 70 -7.37 8.87 -18.12
C PRO A 70 -6.65 7.56 -18.47
N ASP A 71 -5.99 7.51 -19.63
CA ASP A 71 -5.24 6.34 -20.08
C ASP A 71 -4.02 6.07 -19.19
N ASP A 72 -3.39 7.11 -18.65
CA ASP A 72 -2.26 6.95 -17.74
C ASP A 72 -2.72 6.38 -16.40
N ILE A 73 -3.83 6.88 -15.86
CA ILE A 73 -4.41 6.34 -14.62
C ILE A 73 -4.80 4.87 -14.85
N MET A 74 -5.55 4.58 -15.91
CA MET A 74 -5.99 3.22 -16.20
C MET A 74 -4.80 2.28 -16.40
N TRP A 75 -3.76 2.73 -17.10
CA TRP A 75 -2.54 1.95 -17.30
C TRP A 75 -1.82 1.68 -15.98
N VAL A 76 -1.58 2.69 -15.14
CA VAL A 76 -0.91 2.51 -13.84
C VAL A 76 -1.70 1.55 -12.95
N MET A 77 -3.02 1.74 -12.83
CA MET A 77 -3.86 0.88 -11.97
C MET A 77 -3.90 -0.57 -12.48
N ASN A 78 -3.94 -0.79 -13.79
CA ASN A 78 -3.92 -2.15 -14.33
C ASN A 78 -2.54 -2.80 -14.17
N LYS A 79 -1.45 -2.06 -14.42
CA LYS A 79 -0.11 -2.61 -14.36
C LYS A 79 0.33 -2.91 -12.93
N VAL A 80 0.00 -2.04 -11.98
CA VAL A 80 0.37 -2.24 -10.57
C VAL A 80 -0.35 -3.45 -9.96
N LYS A 81 -1.58 -3.77 -10.41
CA LYS A 81 -2.32 -4.97 -9.97
C LYS A 81 -1.54 -6.25 -10.24
N GLU A 82 -0.72 -6.32 -11.30
CA GLU A 82 0.16 -7.48 -11.55
C GLU A 82 1.18 -7.69 -10.43
N TYR A 83 1.65 -6.61 -9.79
CA TYR A 83 2.56 -6.68 -8.64
C TYR A 83 1.82 -6.99 -7.35
N LEU A 84 0.73 -6.26 -7.08
CA LEU A 84 -0.03 -6.37 -5.84
C LEU A 84 -0.67 -7.76 -5.68
N LYS A 85 -1.15 -8.37 -6.76
CA LYS A 85 -1.67 -9.75 -6.75
C LYS A 85 -0.64 -10.81 -6.36
N CYS A 86 0.64 -10.53 -6.61
CA CYS A 86 1.73 -11.40 -6.22
C CYS A 86 2.18 -11.17 -4.78
N GLU A 87 1.69 -10.13 -4.09
CA GLU A 87 2.03 -9.89 -2.69
C GLU A 87 1.07 -10.64 -1.78
N PRO A 88 1.57 -11.33 -0.75
CA PRO A 88 0.69 -11.90 0.27
C PRO A 88 0.03 -10.78 1.09
N MET A 89 -1.13 -11.08 1.70
CA MET A 89 -1.81 -10.14 2.60
C MET A 89 -0.98 -9.80 3.85
N LEU A 90 -0.11 -10.73 4.27
CA LEU A 90 0.94 -10.53 5.26
C LEU A 90 2.33 -10.63 4.62
N ILE A 91 3.05 -9.53 4.54
CA ILE A 91 4.42 -9.53 4.01
C ILE A 91 5.41 -9.82 5.14
N GLU A 92 6.16 -10.92 5.07
CA GLU A 92 7.06 -11.35 6.16
C GLU A 92 8.55 -11.30 5.78
N ASP A 93 8.87 -11.05 4.51
CA ASP A 93 10.26 -11.07 4.01
C ASP A 93 10.92 -9.68 4.03
N LEU A 94 10.61 -8.89 5.07
CA LEU A 94 11.15 -7.54 5.26
C LEU A 94 12.28 -7.54 6.29
N ALA A 95 13.42 -7.00 5.88
CA ALA A 95 14.60 -6.84 6.74
C ALA A 95 15.03 -5.37 6.82
N SER A 96 15.51 -4.97 7.99
CA SER A 96 16.14 -3.68 8.22
C SER A 96 17.44 -3.50 7.41
N PRO A 97 17.83 -2.26 7.06
CA PRO A 97 17.15 -1.00 7.38
C PRO A 97 15.92 -0.74 6.49
N ILE A 98 14.81 -0.34 7.10
CA ILE A 98 13.56 0.06 6.42
C ILE A 98 12.94 1.27 7.13
N GLN A 99 12.43 2.21 6.35
CA GLN A 99 11.69 3.37 6.85
C GLN A 99 10.20 3.06 6.90
N VAL A 100 9.59 3.27 8.06
CA VAL A 100 8.15 3.10 8.26
C VAL A 100 7.46 4.46 8.12
N VAL A 101 6.53 4.57 7.18
CA VAL A 101 5.81 5.80 6.87
C VAL A 101 4.33 5.63 7.22
N GLY A 102 3.80 6.50 8.06
CA GLY A 102 2.38 6.53 8.41
C GLY A 102 1.52 7.28 7.40
N ASP A 103 0.41 7.83 7.89
CA ASP A 103 -0.62 8.49 7.09
C ASP A 103 -0.09 9.67 6.26
N LEU A 104 -0.50 9.74 5.00
CA LEU A 104 -0.16 10.83 4.09
C LEU A 104 -1.35 11.75 3.78
N HIS A 105 -2.57 11.20 3.71
CA HIS A 105 -3.81 11.95 3.52
C HIS A 105 -3.73 13.04 2.41
N GLY A 106 -3.23 12.67 1.23
CA GLY A 106 -3.14 13.61 0.10
C GLY A 106 -2.17 14.80 0.31
N GLN A 107 -1.20 14.70 1.23
CA GLN A 107 -0.16 15.71 1.48
C GLN A 107 1.14 15.40 0.72
N LEU A 108 1.18 15.77 -0.57
CA LEU A 108 2.33 15.48 -1.43
C LEU A 108 3.62 16.16 -0.96
N TYR A 109 3.52 17.35 -0.36
CA TYR A 109 4.65 18.06 0.21
C TYR A 109 5.41 17.22 1.24
N ASP A 110 4.69 16.53 2.11
CA ASP A 110 5.28 15.71 3.17
C ASP A 110 5.89 14.42 2.60
N LEU A 111 5.21 13.79 1.64
CA LEU A 111 5.79 12.65 0.90
C LEU A 111 7.13 13.03 0.24
N ASN A 112 7.18 14.19 -0.42
CA ASN A 112 8.41 14.70 -1.02
C ASN A 112 9.50 14.94 0.04
N ARG A 113 9.15 15.47 1.23
CA ARG A 113 10.13 15.65 2.31
C ARG A 113 10.68 14.32 2.82
N ILE A 114 9.82 13.32 3.04
CA ILE A 114 10.23 11.99 3.49
C ILE A 114 11.27 11.41 2.53
N PHE A 115 11.00 11.43 1.22
CA PHE A 115 11.94 10.92 0.24
C PHE A 115 13.22 11.73 0.08
N ASN A 116 13.18 13.04 0.35
CA ASN A 116 14.37 13.88 0.34
C ASN A 116 15.24 13.73 1.59
N CYS A 117 14.70 13.28 2.73
CA CYS A 117 15.49 13.00 3.92
C CYS A 117 16.52 11.88 3.70
N ASP A 118 16.19 10.89 2.87
CA ASP A 118 17.08 9.78 2.52
C ASP A 118 17.73 9.93 1.14
N ALA A 119 17.61 11.09 0.49
CA ALA A 119 18.17 11.34 -0.84
C ALA A 119 19.72 11.31 -0.80
N LYS A 120 20.31 10.68 -1.82
CA LYS A 120 21.77 10.50 -1.96
C LYS A 120 22.16 10.63 -3.43
N ASP A 121 23.33 11.19 -3.70
CA ASP A 121 23.89 11.33 -5.06
C ASP A 121 22.95 12.00 -6.08
N GLY A 122 22.14 12.96 -5.62
CA GLY A 122 21.16 13.66 -6.45
C GLY A 122 19.94 12.81 -6.84
N LYS A 123 19.78 11.64 -6.21
CA LYS A 123 18.68 10.72 -6.43
C LYS A 123 17.79 10.61 -5.19
N PRO A 124 16.50 10.36 -5.37
CA PRO A 124 15.53 10.29 -4.28
C PRO A 124 15.70 9.05 -3.41
N GLY A 125 15.23 9.11 -2.16
CA GLY A 125 15.44 8.06 -1.16
C GLY A 125 14.96 6.67 -1.57
N TRP A 126 13.89 6.55 -2.35
CA TRP A 126 13.34 5.26 -2.81
C TRP A 126 14.30 4.45 -3.70
N GLU A 127 15.37 5.05 -4.23
CA GLU A 127 16.40 4.33 -4.98
C GLU A 127 17.43 3.60 -4.11
N TYR A 128 17.51 3.89 -2.81
CA TYR A 128 18.52 3.30 -1.92
C TYR A 128 17.94 2.74 -0.62
N THR A 129 16.83 3.31 -0.16
CA THR A 129 16.20 2.99 1.12
C THR A 129 14.94 2.19 0.90
N LYS A 130 14.71 1.18 1.75
CA LYS A 130 13.42 0.46 1.78
C LYS A 130 12.39 1.29 2.53
N TYR A 131 11.16 1.32 2.05
CA TYR A 131 10.03 1.99 2.67
C TYR A 131 8.86 1.03 2.81
N ILE A 132 8.22 1.04 3.98
CA ILE A 132 6.90 0.48 4.17
C ILE A 132 5.93 1.60 4.53
N PHE A 133 4.89 1.75 3.73
CA PHE A 133 3.81 2.69 3.97
C PHE A 133 2.64 1.97 4.63
N LEU A 134 2.12 2.53 5.72
CA LEU A 134 1.07 1.94 6.54
C LEU A 134 -0.35 2.31 6.05
N GLY A 135 -0.52 2.77 4.81
CA GLY A 135 -1.81 3.17 4.25
C GLY A 135 -2.19 4.64 4.46
N ASN A 136 -3.46 4.97 4.24
CA ASN A 136 -4.01 6.33 4.29
C ASN A 136 -3.29 7.30 3.35
N TYR A 137 -3.22 6.91 2.09
CA TYR A 137 -2.67 7.71 0.99
C TYR A 137 -3.63 8.83 0.59
N VAL A 138 -4.94 8.54 0.66
CA VAL A 138 -6.00 9.39 0.10
C VAL A 138 -6.81 10.12 1.17
N ASP A 139 -7.71 10.99 0.70
CA ASP A 139 -8.61 11.87 1.46
C ASP A 139 -7.95 12.95 2.31
N ARG A 140 -8.77 13.89 2.79
CA ARG A 140 -8.45 15.09 3.59
C ARG A 140 -7.57 16.14 2.88
N GLY A 141 -6.47 15.72 2.25
CA GLY A 141 -5.61 16.57 1.43
C GLY A 141 -6.13 16.76 0.02
N ARG A 142 -5.39 17.55 -0.77
CA ARG A 142 -5.79 17.96 -2.13
C ARG A 142 -5.14 17.12 -3.22
N GLN A 143 -4.16 16.28 -2.89
CA GLN A 143 -3.26 15.66 -3.85
C GLN A 143 -3.22 14.12 -3.71
N SER A 144 -4.37 13.54 -3.44
CA SER A 144 -4.52 12.09 -3.21
C SER A 144 -4.11 11.29 -4.45
N ILE A 145 -4.59 11.66 -5.65
CA ILE A 145 -4.26 10.91 -6.87
C ILE A 145 -2.79 11.06 -7.27
N GLU A 146 -2.16 12.22 -7.02
CA GLU A 146 -0.73 12.41 -7.24
C GLU A 146 0.11 11.45 -6.39
N ILE A 147 -0.22 11.31 -5.10
CA ILE A 147 0.45 10.37 -4.20
C ILE A 147 0.27 8.93 -4.70
N VAL A 148 -0.96 8.52 -5.02
CA VAL A 148 -1.25 7.15 -5.47
C VAL A 148 -0.50 6.83 -6.77
N MET A 149 -0.53 7.74 -7.74
CA MET A 149 0.18 7.56 -9.02
C MET A 149 1.70 7.44 -8.80
N ALA A 150 2.29 8.31 -7.98
CA ALA A 150 3.73 8.24 -7.68
C ALA A 150 4.11 6.96 -6.94
N LEU A 151 3.39 6.60 -5.86
CA LEU A 151 3.68 5.41 -5.07
C LEU A 151 3.54 4.14 -5.88
N PHE A 152 2.52 4.03 -6.74
CA PHE A 152 2.35 2.85 -7.61
C PHE A 152 3.44 2.77 -8.68
N CYS A 153 3.82 3.88 -9.31
CA CYS A 153 4.97 3.89 -10.22
C CYS A 153 6.28 3.49 -9.52
N ILE A 154 6.54 4.03 -8.33
CA ILE A 154 7.75 3.68 -7.54
C ILE A 154 7.70 2.21 -7.13
N LYS A 155 6.55 1.69 -6.70
CA LYS A 155 6.35 0.27 -6.38
C LYS A 155 6.72 -0.63 -7.56
N MET A 156 6.25 -0.31 -8.77
CA MET A 156 6.54 -1.11 -9.96
C MET A 156 8.00 -1.02 -10.39
N LEU A 157 8.67 0.11 -10.16
CA LEU A 157 10.10 0.28 -10.45
C LEU A 157 10.99 -0.43 -9.42
N PHE A 158 10.60 -0.41 -8.15
CA PHE A 158 11.39 -0.92 -7.02
C PHE A 158 10.55 -1.83 -6.10
N PRO A 159 10.06 -2.97 -6.60
CA PRO A 159 9.09 -3.80 -5.86
C PRO A 159 9.68 -4.49 -4.62
N ASP A 160 11.01 -4.58 -4.51
CA ASP A 160 11.72 -5.06 -3.32
C ASP A 160 12.20 -3.96 -2.36
N ARG A 161 11.79 -2.71 -2.63
CA ARG A 161 12.13 -1.58 -1.76
C ARG A 161 10.91 -0.83 -1.25
N VAL A 162 9.84 -0.74 -2.04
CA VAL A 162 8.63 -0.03 -1.61
C VAL A 162 7.51 -1.01 -1.36
N PHE A 163 6.99 -1.00 -0.14
CA PHE A 163 5.89 -1.83 0.34
C PHE A 163 4.72 -0.94 0.72
N LEU A 164 3.53 -1.30 0.25
CA LEU A 164 2.33 -0.48 0.41
C LEU A 164 1.27 -1.31 1.12
N LEU A 165 0.94 -0.92 2.35
CA LEU A 165 -0.17 -1.51 3.09
C LEU A 165 -1.47 -0.74 2.83
N ARG A 166 -2.59 -1.39 3.09
CA ARG A 166 -3.92 -0.79 2.97
C ARG A 166 -4.32 -0.07 4.25
N GLY A 167 -4.69 1.20 4.14
CA GLY A 167 -5.33 1.96 5.21
C GLY A 167 -6.86 1.94 5.10
N ASN A 168 -7.53 2.51 6.10
CA ASN A 168 -8.99 2.56 6.10
C ASN A 168 -9.55 3.52 5.05
N HIS A 169 -8.78 4.53 4.64
CA HIS A 169 -9.14 5.44 3.54
C HIS A 169 -8.99 4.81 2.15
N GLU A 170 -8.40 3.62 2.02
CA GLU A 170 -8.35 2.88 0.75
C GLU A 170 -9.58 1.96 0.55
N PHE A 171 -10.65 2.17 1.32
CA PHE A 171 -11.95 1.50 1.16
C PHE A 171 -12.98 2.43 0.52
N VAL A 172 -13.81 1.86 -0.37
CA VAL A 172 -14.83 2.57 -1.15
C VAL A 172 -15.78 3.37 -0.26
N ASP A 173 -16.18 2.82 0.89
CA ASP A 173 -17.14 3.46 1.78
C ASP A 173 -16.58 4.73 2.45
N VAL A 174 -15.25 4.79 2.61
CA VAL A 174 -14.56 5.90 3.27
C VAL A 174 -14.18 6.98 2.25
N ASN A 175 -13.56 6.59 1.14
CA ASN A 175 -13.00 7.54 0.17
C ASN A 175 -14.00 8.13 -0.84
N LYS A 176 -15.26 7.70 -0.81
CA LYS A 176 -16.32 8.28 -1.63
C LYS A 176 -16.51 9.78 -1.41
N LYS A 177 -16.22 10.30 -0.21
CA LYS A 177 -16.40 11.73 0.10
C LYS A 177 -15.17 12.58 -0.21
N GLY A 178 -13.97 11.99 -0.30
CA GLY A 178 -12.74 12.69 -0.64
C GLY A 178 -12.28 12.37 -2.05
N LEU A 179 -11.71 11.19 -2.28
CA LEU A 179 -11.16 10.77 -3.57
C LEU A 179 -12.16 10.87 -4.74
N TYR A 180 -13.39 10.35 -4.60
CA TYR A 180 -14.37 10.44 -5.69
C TYR A 180 -14.73 11.90 -6.02
N LYS A 181 -14.89 12.73 -4.99
CA LYS A 181 -15.13 14.17 -5.16
C LYS A 181 -13.95 14.85 -5.85
N ASP A 182 -12.72 14.44 -5.56
CA ASP A 182 -11.53 14.96 -6.25
C ASP A 182 -11.56 14.60 -7.74
N PHE A 183 -11.94 13.37 -8.10
CA PHE A 183 -12.15 12.99 -9.50
C PHE A 183 -13.24 13.83 -10.19
N GLN A 184 -14.39 14.03 -9.54
CA GLN A 184 -15.47 14.86 -10.08
C GLN A 184 -15.05 16.32 -10.30
N ASN A 185 -14.12 16.84 -9.49
CA ASN A 185 -13.62 18.21 -9.65
C ASN A 185 -12.54 18.33 -10.73
N ARG A 186 -11.84 17.24 -11.06
CA ARG A 186 -10.75 17.23 -12.06
C ARG A 186 -11.24 16.93 -13.47
N TYR A 187 -12.25 16.07 -13.60
CA TYR A 187 -12.77 15.61 -14.89
C TYR A 187 -14.21 16.06 -15.07
N SER A 188 -14.48 16.79 -16.16
CA SER A 188 -15.82 17.30 -16.47
C SER A 188 -16.83 16.19 -16.77
N ASP A 189 -16.36 15.08 -17.35
CA ASP A 189 -17.16 13.89 -17.59
C ASP A 189 -17.29 13.08 -16.29
N LYS A 190 -18.52 13.00 -15.78
CA LYS A 190 -18.84 12.31 -14.52
C LYS A 190 -18.75 10.79 -14.63
N ASP A 191 -19.05 10.22 -15.80
CA ASP A 191 -18.98 8.79 -16.02
C ASP A 191 -17.52 8.36 -16.11
N LEU A 192 -16.69 9.16 -16.77
CA LEU A 192 -15.23 8.99 -16.76
C LEU A 192 -14.66 9.11 -15.35
N ALA A 193 -15.04 10.15 -14.60
CA ALA A 193 -14.60 10.35 -13.21
C ALA A 193 -14.96 9.15 -12.33
N PHE A 194 -16.18 8.60 -12.47
CA PHE A 194 -16.61 7.40 -11.76
C PHE A 194 -15.81 6.16 -12.16
N LYS A 195 -15.57 5.96 -13.46
CA LYS A 195 -14.74 4.84 -13.96
C LYS A 195 -13.31 4.90 -13.42
N LEU A 196 -12.69 6.08 -13.42
CA LEU A 196 -11.34 6.29 -12.88
C LEU A 196 -11.28 6.08 -11.37
N TYR A 197 -12.28 6.56 -10.63
CA TYR A 197 -12.40 6.28 -9.20
C TYR A 197 -12.55 4.78 -8.91
N HIS A 198 -13.34 4.07 -9.72
CA HIS A 198 -13.57 2.64 -9.55
C HIS A 198 -12.29 1.82 -9.78
N ILE A 199 -11.54 2.10 -10.85
CA ILE A 199 -10.31 1.35 -11.16
C ILE A 199 -9.20 1.58 -10.12
N VAL A 200 -9.14 2.78 -9.52
CA VAL A 200 -8.24 3.04 -8.38
C VAL A 200 -8.63 2.20 -7.16
N ASN A 201 -9.93 2.13 -6.83
CA ASN A 201 -10.40 1.30 -5.72
C ASN A 201 -10.21 -0.20 -5.98
N GLU A 202 -10.32 -0.64 -7.23
CA GLU A 202 -9.99 -2.02 -7.61
C GLU A 202 -8.51 -2.33 -7.33
N ALA A 203 -7.59 -1.41 -7.65
CA ALA A 203 -6.17 -1.57 -7.31
C ALA A 203 -5.95 -1.59 -5.79
N PHE A 204 -6.62 -0.72 -5.03
CA PHE A 204 -6.55 -0.71 -3.57
C PHE A 204 -7.01 -2.02 -2.92
N ALA A 205 -7.91 -2.77 -3.58
CA ALA A 205 -8.38 -4.05 -3.06
C ALA A 205 -7.26 -5.10 -2.93
N TYR A 206 -6.18 -4.96 -3.71
CA TYR A 206 -5.04 -5.89 -3.71
C TYR A 206 -3.88 -5.44 -2.80
N LEU A 207 -4.01 -4.32 -2.08
CA LEU A 207 -2.98 -3.90 -1.13
C LEU A 207 -2.93 -4.86 0.06
N SER A 208 -1.72 -5.28 0.45
CA SER A 208 -1.49 -6.08 1.66
C SER A 208 -2.01 -5.35 2.90
N ILE A 209 -2.46 -6.10 3.90
CA ILE A 209 -3.05 -5.52 5.13
C ILE A 209 -2.01 -5.31 6.21
N ALA A 210 -0.99 -6.16 6.25
CA ALA A 210 0.03 -6.13 7.27
C ALA A 210 1.40 -6.56 6.75
N ALA A 211 2.43 -6.25 7.53
CA ALA A 211 3.78 -6.77 7.33
C ALA A 211 4.47 -7.08 8.66
N ILE A 212 5.51 -7.89 8.60
CA ILE A 212 6.41 -8.17 9.72
C ILE A 212 7.82 -7.83 9.30
N VAL A 213 8.45 -6.92 10.02
CA VAL A 213 9.85 -6.51 9.82
C VAL A 213 10.75 -7.23 10.83
N ASP A 214 11.85 -7.81 10.34
CA ASP A 214 12.87 -8.53 11.13
C ASP A 214 12.30 -9.66 12.01
N ASN A 215 11.13 -10.20 11.67
CA ASN A 215 10.36 -11.10 12.53
C ASN A 215 10.00 -10.53 13.93
N CYS A 216 10.20 -9.23 14.16
CA CYS A 216 10.03 -8.58 15.46
C CYS A 216 8.90 -7.54 15.47
N TYR A 217 8.73 -6.78 14.39
CA TYR A 217 7.81 -5.64 14.35
C TYR A 217 6.62 -5.93 13.46
N PHE A 218 5.42 -5.99 14.05
CA PHE A 218 4.17 -6.11 13.31
C PHE A 218 3.70 -4.72 12.86
N CYS A 219 3.62 -4.52 11.55
CA CYS A 219 3.23 -3.28 10.90
C CYS A 219 1.82 -3.42 10.32
N VAL A 220 0.91 -2.57 10.76
CA VAL A 220 -0.48 -2.50 10.28
C VAL A 220 -0.95 -1.04 10.36
N HIS A 221 -1.93 -0.67 9.54
CA HIS A 221 -2.51 0.67 9.60
C HIS A 221 -3.20 0.97 10.95
N GLY A 222 -4.18 0.13 11.31
CA GLY A 222 -5.03 0.35 12.49
C GLY A 222 -4.47 -0.31 13.75
N GLY A 223 -4.57 -1.65 13.82
CA GLY A 223 -4.18 -2.39 15.01
C GLY A 223 -4.65 -3.83 14.97
N ILE A 224 -4.66 -4.45 16.15
CA ILE A 224 -4.97 -5.87 16.34
C ILE A 224 -6.49 -6.06 16.45
N SER A 225 -7.02 -7.10 15.81
CA SER A 225 -8.43 -7.47 15.90
C SER A 225 -8.63 -8.59 16.93
N PRO A 226 -9.72 -8.55 17.72
CA PRO A 226 -10.13 -9.67 18.58
C PRO A 226 -10.23 -11.04 17.88
N SER A 227 -10.39 -11.02 16.54
CA SER A 227 -10.58 -12.22 15.71
C SER A 227 -9.39 -12.53 14.80
N ALA A 228 -8.34 -11.70 14.81
CA ALA A 228 -7.12 -11.92 14.03
C ALA A 228 -5.89 -11.59 14.88
N PHE A 229 -5.50 -12.57 15.70
CA PHE A 229 -4.41 -12.43 16.67
C PHE A 229 -3.12 -13.16 16.27
N THR A 230 -3.15 -14.00 15.24
CA THR A 230 -1.98 -14.81 14.86
C THR A 230 -1.51 -14.48 13.45
N ARG A 231 -0.21 -14.69 13.18
CA ARG A 231 0.36 -14.53 11.83
C ARG A 231 -0.42 -15.32 10.78
N ARG A 232 -0.99 -16.47 11.16
CA ARG A 232 -1.73 -17.38 10.29
C ARG A 232 -3.12 -16.86 9.90
N SER A 233 -3.82 -16.15 10.80
CA SER A 233 -5.09 -15.49 10.46
C SER A 233 -4.94 -14.54 9.26
N PHE A 234 -3.75 -13.96 9.04
CA PHE A 234 -3.48 -13.11 7.88
C PHE A 234 -3.01 -13.88 6.63
N ARG A 235 -2.44 -15.08 6.78
CA ARG A 235 -2.03 -15.93 5.64
C ARG A 235 -3.22 -16.57 4.92
N GLY A 236 -4.34 -16.80 5.62
CA GLY A 236 -5.58 -17.35 5.05
C GLY A 236 -6.48 -16.34 4.33
N VAL A 237 -6.17 -15.03 4.43
CA VAL A 237 -6.92 -13.98 3.72
C VAL A 237 -6.33 -13.86 2.32
N ARG A 238 -7.15 -14.09 1.29
CA ARG A 238 -6.82 -13.89 -0.13
C ARG A 238 -7.66 -12.78 -0.73
#